data_AF-A0A2V7NQD6-F1
#
_entry.id   AF-A0A2V7NQD6-F1
#
_cell.length_a   1.000
_cell.length_b   1.000
_cell.length_c   1.000
_cell.angle_alpha   90.00
_cell.angle_beta   90.00
_cell.angle_gamma   90.00
#
_symmetry.space_group_name_H-M   'P 1'
#
loop_
_entity.id
_entity.type
_entity.pdbx_description
1 polymer ?
#
loop_
_entity_poly.entity_id
_entity_poly.type
_entity_poly.pdbx_seq_one_letter_code
_entity_poly.pdbx_strand_id
1 'polypeptide(L)'
;MRPNTFGRCTALTLATAVAACSDHGAPTQLHPGLAAASFEQAQNQVDGAEFGFTAGWLQGTTVQFFYHKPFFCRTPVEDGNPVGSSTDCELGSDGTADPRPGNIPTLFVMTPIGFRPAEATLQCPIVGHCINHPSTIDLSRVFGAGTENAPLPAHSHIVDQAEGNWWELDVVGVKDRATWDQIVAGKSLATVRALQAADPSGAKITGDIPTNVYLFFDVRPGSSNP
;
A
#
# COMPACT_ATOMS: atom_id res chain seq x y z
N MET A 1 40.54 -3.46 -83.41
CA MET A 1 39.49 -3.50 -84.44
C MET A 1 38.30 -2.68 -83.95
N ARG A 2 37.94 -1.59 -84.62
CA ARG A 2 36.58 -0.99 -84.63
C ARG A 2 35.78 -1.68 -85.79
N PRO A 3 34.45 -1.53 -86.02
CA PRO A 3 33.43 -0.65 -85.42
C PRO A 3 32.01 -1.31 -85.23
N ASN A 4 30.99 -0.47 -84.98
CA ASN A 4 29.53 -0.63 -85.26
C ASN A 4 28.70 -1.52 -84.30
N THR A 5 27.43 -1.24 -83.95
CA THR A 5 26.37 -0.48 -84.63
C THR A 5 25.23 -0.08 -83.67
N PHE A 6 24.46 0.92 -84.09
CA PHE A 6 23.19 1.44 -83.55
C PHE A 6 22.06 0.39 -83.39
N GLY A 7 21.09 0.68 -82.52
CA GLY A 7 19.74 0.08 -82.56
C GLY A 7 18.82 0.53 -81.43
N ARG A 8 17.88 1.43 -81.74
CA ARG A 8 16.78 1.90 -80.86
C ARG A 8 15.81 0.76 -80.50
N CYS A 9 15.14 0.83 -79.34
CA CYS A 9 13.68 0.67 -79.24
C CYS A 9 13.16 0.99 -77.83
N THR A 10 12.08 1.77 -77.82
CA THR A 10 11.28 2.24 -76.67
C THR A 10 10.45 1.11 -76.06
N ALA A 11 10.32 1.07 -74.73
CA ALA A 11 9.20 0.44 -74.00
C ALA A 11 9.07 1.14 -72.64
N LEU A 12 8.08 2.02 -72.50
CA LEU A 12 6.80 1.80 -71.82
C LEU A 12 6.93 1.69 -70.29
N THR A 13 6.48 2.77 -69.65
CA THR A 13 6.24 2.97 -68.22
C THR A 13 5.31 1.93 -67.60
N LEU A 14 5.68 1.39 -66.44
CA LEU A 14 4.76 1.09 -65.34
C LEU A 14 5.56 1.01 -64.02
N ALA A 15 5.60 2.10 -63.25
CA ALA A 15 6.14 2.10 -61.90
C ALA A 15 4.98 1.88 -60.92
N THR A 16 4.95 0.72 -60.28
CA THR A 16 4.09 0.42 -59.13
C THR A 16 4.58 1.21 -57.92
N ALA A 17 3.82 2.23 -57.50
CA ALA A 17 4.03 2.90 -56.22
C ALA A 17 3.49 2.01 -55.10
N VAL A 18 4.37 1.61 -54.17
CA VAL A 18 3.97 0.97 -52.91
C VAL A 18 3.55 2.11 -51.98
N ALA A 19 2.25 2.24 -51.72
CA ALA A 19 1.73 3.16 -50.72
C ALA A 19 2.05 2.59 -49.32
N ALA A 20 3.09 3.10 -48.68
CA ALA A 20 3.26 2.98 -47.24
C ALA A 20 2.45 4.11 -46.60
N CYS A 21 1.38 3.77 -45.89
CA CYS A 21 0.65 4.71 -45.05
C CYS A 21 1.56 5.12 -43.89
N SER A 22 2.14 6.32 -43.98
CA SER A 22 2.67 7.01 -42.82
C SER A 22 1.48 7.50 -41.99
N ASP A 23 1.19 6.83 -40.87
CA ASP A 23 0.24 7.35 -39.89
C ASP A 23 0.88 8.58 -39.20
N HIS A 24 0.59 9.75 -39.76
CA HIS A 24 0.75 11.03 -39.09
C HIS A 24 -0.39 11.21 -38.08
N GLY A 25 -0.36 10.44 -37.00
CA GLY A 25 -1.05 10.77 -35.77
C GLY A 25 -0.18 11.74 -34.97
N ALA A 26 -0.68 12.94 -34.70
CA ALA A 26 -0.08 13.81 -33.69
C ALA A 26 0.01 13.03 -32.36
N PRO A 27 1.09 13.19 -31.56
CA PRO A 27 1.16 12.54 -30.27
C PRO A 27 0.00 13.04 -29.42
N THR A 28 -0.92 12.13 -29.06
CA THR A 28 -1.94 12.40 -28.07
C THR A 28 -1.23 12.83 -26.79
N GLN A 29 -1.25 14.13 -26.48
CA GLN A 29 -0.85 14.59 -25.17
C GLN A 29 -1.78 13.94 -24.15
N LEU A 30 -1.21 13.12 -23.27
CA LEU A 30 -1.91 12.61 -22.11
C LEU A 30 -2.29 13.82 -21.25
N HIS A 31 -3.59 14.09 -21.17
CA HIS A 31 -4.13 15.12 -20.29
C HIS A 31 -3.75 14.78 -18.84
N PRO A 32 -3.14 15.70 -18.07
CA PRO A 32 -2.71 15.43 -16.68
C PRO A 32 -3.85 15.15 -15.70
N GLY A 33 -5.11 15.32 -16.12
CA GLY A 33 -6.27 15.26 -15.23
C GLY A 33 -6.80 13.86 -14.88
N LEU A 34 -6.39 12.81 -15.59
CA LEU A 34 -6.94 11.45 -15.36
C LEU A 34 -6.15 10.64 -14.33
N ALA A 35 -4.88 10.97 -14.08
CA ALA A 35 -4.05 10.27 -13.10
C ALA A 35 -4.47 10.58 -11.66
N ALA A 36 -4.83 11.83 -11.35
CA ALA A 36 -5.25 12.21 -10.00
C ALA A 36 -6.60 11.59 -9.59
N ALA A 37 -7.58 11.57 -10.50
CA ALA A 37 -8.90 11.00 -10.25
C ALA A 37 -8.88 9.48 -10.04
N SER A 38 -7.90 8.78 -10.60
CA SER A 38 -7.75 7.32 -10.45
C SER A 38 -7.11 6.92 -9.10
N PHE A 39 -6.37 7.81 -8.43
CA PHE A 39 -5.85 7.55 -7.08
C PHE A 39 -6.92 7.68 -6.00
N GLU A 40 -7.72 8.75 -6.02
CA GLU A 40 -8.81 8.95 -5.03
C GLU A 40 -9.89 7.86 -5.16
N GLN A 41 -10.16 7.37 -6.38
CA GLN A 41 -11.19 6.36 -6.64
C GLN A 41 -10.74 4.92 -6.28
N ALA A 42 -9.42 4.67 -6.20
CA ALA A 42 -8.83 3.41 -5.76
C ALA A 42 -8.50 3.35 -4.26
N GLN A 43 -8.44 4.51 -3.58
CA GLN A 43 -8.24 4.62 -2.13
C GLN A 43 -9.50 4.29 -1.31
N ASN A 44 -10.69 4.40 -1.93
CA ASN A 44 -11.99 4.14 -1.29
C ASN A 44 -12.52 2.72 -1.52
N GLN A 45 -11.69 1.83 -2.06
CA GLN A 45 -12.04 0.43 -2.18
C GLN A 45 -12.04 -0.23 -0.80
N VAL A 46 -12.88 -1.25 -0.61
CA VAL A 46 -13.03 -2.00 0.65
C VAL A 46 -12.47 -3.41 0.48
N ASP A 47 -12.62 -4.28 1.48
CA ASP A 47 -12.24 -5.68 1.36
C ASP A 47 -12.87 -6.35 0.13
N GLY A 48 -12.09 -7.22 -0.52
CA GLY A 48 -12.49 -7.97 -1.72
C GLY A 48 -12.40 -7.19 -3.03
N ALA A 49 -11.84 -5.98 -3.03
CA ALA A 49 -11.59 -5.25 -4.28
C ALA A 49 -10.47 -5.91 -5.09
N GLU A 50 -10.62 -5.88 -6.42
CA GLU A 50 -9.66 -6.49 -7.36
C GLU A 50 -8.25 -5.91 -7.17
N PHE A 51 -8.18 -4.58 -7.02
CA PHE A 51 -6.96 -3.88 -6.64
C PHE A 51 -7.28 -2.50 -6.04
N GLY A 52 -6.28 -1.91 -5.40
CA GLY A 52 -6.33 -0.51 -4.96
C GLY A 52 -5.00 -0.05 -4.40
N PHE A 53 -4.97 1.19 -3.91
CA PHE A 53 -3.74 1.81 -3.46
C PHE A 53 -3.92 2.58 -2.14
N THR A 54 -2.88 2.58 -1.33
CA THR A 54 -2.69 3.58 -0.26
C THR A 54 -1.32 4.22 -0.44
N ALA A 55 -1.12 5.38 0.18
CA ALA A 55 0.25 5.84 0.44
C ALA A 55 0.86 4.96 1.55
N GLY A 56 2.18 4.90 1.60
CA GLY A 56 2.95 4.27 2.66
C GLY A 56 4.18 5.12 3.00
N TRP A 57 4.86 4.82 4.10
CA TRP A 57 6.11 5.47 4.48
C TRP A 57 7.27 4.46 4.48
N LEU A 58 8.37 4.85 3.83
CA LEU A 58 9.60 4.07 3.75
C LEU A 58 10.79 5.02 3.83
N GLN A 59 11.62 4.86 4.86
CA GLN A 59 12.91 5.55 5.00
C GLN A 59 12.86 7.07 4.72
N GLY A 60 11.88 7.77 5.28
CA GLY A 60 11.73 9.22 5.14
C GLY A 60 10.92 9.67 3.92
N THR A 61 10.50 8.72 3.08
CA THR A 61 9.80 9.01 1.82
C THR A 61 8.38 8.46 1.84
N THR A 62 7.49 9.10 1.08
CA THR A 62 6.16 8.54 0.80
C THR A 62 6.23 7.64 -0.43
N VAL A 63 5.87 6.38 -0.24
CA VAL A 63 5.77 5.34 -1.28
C VAL A 63 4.31 5.01 -1.54
N GLN A 64 4.05 4.13 -2.50
CA GLN A 64 2.72 3.63 -2.79
C GLN A 64 2.64 2.14 -2.45
N PHE A 65 1.60 1.74 -1.75
CA PHE A 65 1.26 0.32 -1.55
C PHE A 65 0.19 -0.05 -2.55
N PHE A 66 0.45 -1.09 -3.35
CA PHE A 66 -0.48 -1.63 -4.31
C PHE A 66 -1.06 -2.94 -3.81
N TYR A 67 -2.35 -2.92 -3.49
CA TYR A 67 -3.10 -4.07 -3.01
C TYR A 67 -3.77 -4.74 -4.19
N HIS A 68 -3.75 -6.06 -4.22
CA HIS A 68 -4.30 -6.87 -5.32
C HIS A 68 -4.70 -8.29 -4.87
N LYS A 69 -4.84 -8.45 -3.55
CA LYS A 69 -5.31 -9.68 -2.90
C LYS A 69 -5.92 -9.29 -1.55
N PRO A 70 -6.96 -9.99 -1.09
CA PRO A 70 -7.54 -9.77 0.24
C PRO A 70 -6.54 -9.99 1.38
N PHE A 71 -6.83 -9.43 2.55
CA PHE A 71 -6.11 -9.73 3.79
C PHE A 71 -6.31 -11.18 4.21
N PHE A 72 -5.51 -11.59 5.18
CA PHE A 72 -5.63 -12.89 5.84
C PHE A 72 -5.44 -12.70 7.35
N CYS A 73 -6.33 -13.28 8.15
CA CYS A 73 -6.20 -13.30 9.61
C CYS A 73 -6.06 -14.75 10.09
N ARG A 74 -4.99 -15.01 10.83
CA ARG A 74 -4.63 -16.36 11.23
C ARG A 74 -5.31 -16.72 12.54
N THR A 75 -6.10 -17.79 12.49
CA THR A 75 -6.60 -18.47 13.69
C THR A 75 -6.19 -19.95 13.69
N PRO A 76 -6.03 -20.59 14.87
CA PRO A 76 -6.01 -19.96 16.19
C PRO A 76 -4.80 -19.04 16.36
N VAL A 77 -4.89 -18.12 17.33
CA VAL A 77 -3.80 -17.25 17.77
C VAL A 77 -2.98 -17.93 18.85
N GLU A 78 -1.74 -17.47 19.07
CA GLU A 78 -0.74 -18.15 19.90
C GLU A 78 -1.20 -18.43 21.34
N ASP A 79 -1.99 -17.53 21.92
CA ASP A 79 -2.47 -17.69 23.30
C ASP A 79 -3.68 -18.63 23.45
N GLY A 80 -4.23 -19.13 22.32
CA GLY A 80 -5.32 -20.10 22.26
C GLY A 80 -6.71 -19.55 22.57
N ASN A 81 -6.86 -18.26 22.84
CA ASN A 81 -8.17 -17.64 23.08
C ASN A 81 -8.91 -17.36 21.74
N PRO A 82 -10.25 -17.36 21.74
CA PRO A 82 -11.02 -17.03 20.55
C PRO A 82 -10.86 -15.56 20.16
N VAL A 83 -10.95 -15.29 18.85
CA VAL A 83 -11.04 -13.94 18.30
C VAL A 83 -12.52 -13.57 18.12
N GLY A 84 -12.93 -12.41 18.61
CA GLY A 84 -14.33 -11.98 18.65
C GLY A 84 -14.76 -11.05 17.52
N SER A 85 -13.87 -10.68 16.60
CA SER A 85 -14.22 -9.83 15.46
C SER A 85 -14.90 -10.64 14.35
N SER A 86 -15.75 -9.99 13.57
CA SER A 86 -16.41 -10.63 12.42
C SER A 86 -15.49 -10.99 11.26
N THR A 87 -14.24 -10.52 11.30
CA THR A 87 -13.18 -10.79 10.31
C THR A 87 -12.15 -11.80 10.81
N ASP A 88 -12.32 -12.32 12.03
CA ASP A 88 -11.35 -13.17 12.73
C ASP A 88 -9.96 -12.51 12.93
N CYS A 89 -9.89 -11.18 12.83
CA CYS A 89 -8.68 -10.38 13.01
C CYS A 89 -8.61 -9.77 14.40
N GLU A 90 -7.42 -9.68 14.97
CA GLU A 90 -7.21 -9.20 16.33
C GLU A 90 -5.92 -8.41 16.52
N LEU A 91 -5.88 -7.68 17.63
CA LEU A 91 -4.72 -7.00 18.16
C LEU A 91 -4.38 -7.54 19.56
N GLY A 92 -3.14 -8.01 19.73
CA GLY A 92 -2.60 -8.44 21.02
C GLY A 92 -2.06 -9.87 21.06
N SER A 93 -2.32 -10.71 20.06
CA SER A 93 -1.65 -12.01 19.88
C SER A 93 -1.34 -12.27 18.41
N ASP A 94 -0.20 -12.91 18.18
CA ASP A 94 0.19 -13.40 16.85
C ASP A 94 -0.63 -14.65 16.45
N GLY A 95 -0.66 -14.94 15.16
CA GLY A 95 -1.21 -16.15 14.59
C GLY A 95 -0.31 -17.37 14.78
N THR A 96 -0.89 -18.56 14.92
CA THR A 96 -0.11 -19.81 15.09
C THR A 96 0.71 -20.26 13.86
N ALA A 97 0.51 -19.66 12.69
CA ALA A 97 1.32 -19.94 11.51
C ALA A 97 1.18 -18.87 10.42
N ASP A 98 2.30 -18.64 9.74
CA ASP A 98 2.39 -17.75 8.59
C ASP A 98 1.62 -18.19 7.35
N PRO A 99 1.18 -17.25 6.48
CA PRO A 99 0.53 -17.55 5.20
C PRO A 99 1.47 -18.17 4.15
N ARG A 100 2.79 -18.17 4.40
CA ARG A 100 3.79 -18.87 3.58
C ARG A 100 5.04 -19.21 4.39
N PRO A 101 5.84 -20.20 3.96
CA PRO A 101 7.14 -20.45 4.57
C PRO A 101 8.15 -19.31 4.33
N GLY A 102 9.16 -19.26 5.21
CA GLY A 102 10.27 -18.32 5.14
C GLY A 102 9.95 -16.98 5.81
N ASN A 103 10.91 -16.06 5.76
CA ASN A 103 10.75 -14.74 6.39
C ASN A 103 9.60 -13.95 5.73
N ILE A 104 8.70 -13.44 6.55
CA ILE A 104 7.68 -12.47 6.18
C ILE A 104 8.10 -11.12 6.77
N PRO A 105 8.13 -10.04 5.97
CA PRO A 105 8.48 -8.73 6.49
C PRO A 105 7.33 -8.11 7.29
N THR A 106 7.70 -7.27 8.25
CA THR A 106 6.74 -6.58 9.13
C THR A 106 6.30 -5.25 8.54
N LEU A 107 4.99 -5.02 8.54
CA LEU A 107 4.33 -3.75 8.33
C LEU A 107 4.01 -3.14 9.69
N PHE A 108 4.52 -1.94 9.95
CA PHE A 108 4.24 -1.21 11.18
C PHE A 108 3.06 -0.27 10.98
N VAL A 109 1.99 -0.49 11.74
CA VAL A 109 0.72 0.23 11.62
C VAL A 109 0.60 1.27 12.74
N MET A 110 0.75 2.54 12.37
CA MET A 110 0.60 3.67 13.28
C MET A 110 -0.89 3.97 13.49
N THR A 111 -1.37 3.77 14.71
CA THR A 111 -2.78 3.92 15.06
C THR A 111 -2.96 4.98 16.15
N PRO A 112 -3.65 6.11 15.89
CA PRO A 112 -3.94 7.11 16.90
C PRO A 112 -4.97 6.57 17.92
N ILE A 113 -4.69 6.77 19.21
CA ILE A 113 -5.51 6.33 20.34
C ILE A 113 -5.97 7.57 21.11
N GLY A 114 -7.29 7.75 21.24
CA GLY A 114 -7.87 8.83 22.02
C GLY A 114 -7.81 10.23 21.37
N PHE A 115 -7.34 10.33 20.12
CA PHE A 115 -7.42 11.56 19.33
C PHE A 115 -7.59 11.25 17.83
N ARG A 116 -7.97 12.26 17.04
CA ARG A 116 -8.01 12.17 15.57
C ARG A 116 -6.93 13.07 14.97
N PRO A 117 -5.94 12.53 14.23
CA PRO A 117 -4.96 13.33 13.50
C PRO A 117 -5.60 14.05 12.30
N ALA A 118 -4.85 14.91 11.61
CA ALA A 118 -5.35 15.54 10.38
C ALA A 118 -5.54 14.47 9.30
N GLU A 119 -6.65 14.51 8.56
CA GLU A 119 -6.98 13.45 7.58
C GLU A 119 -5.92 13.27 6.50
N ALA A 120 -5.28 14.36 6.06
CA ALA A 120 -4.19 14.32 5.09
C ALA A 120 -2.92 13.57 5.57
N THR A 121 -2.85 13.21 6.85
CA THR A 121 -1.74 12.43 7.43
C THR A 121 -2.07 10.95 7.60
N LEU A 122 -3.34 10.58 7.38
CA LEU A 122 -3.85 9.22 7.45
C LEU A 122 -3.83 8.59 6.06
N GLN A 123 -3.33 7.37 5.97
CA GLN A 123 -3.33 6.59 4.73
C GLN A 123 -4.65 5.81 4.58
N CYS A 124 -5.25 5.40 5.70
CA CYS A 124 -6.59 4.85 5.81
C CYS A 124 -7.41 5.74 6.76
N PRO A 125 -8.03 6.85 6.28
CA PRO A 125 -8.66 7.85 7.15
C PRO A 125 -10.09 7.49 7.62
N ILE A 126 -10.74 6.56 6.93
CA ILE A 126 -12.12 6.15 7.18
C ILE A 126 -12.11 4.89 8.04
N VAL A 127 -12.69 4.99 9.24
CA VAL A 127 -12.81 3.88 10.18
C VAL A 127 -13.61 2.74 9.55
N GLY A 128 -13.10 1.50 9.63
CA GLY A 128 -13.71 0.30 9.05
C GLY A 128 -13.63 0.19 7.53
N HIS A 129 -13.00 1.15 6.85
CA HIS A 129 -12.93 1.21 5.40
C HIS A 129 -11.51 1.52 4.93
N CYS A 130 -10.76 0.47 4.58
CA CYS A 130 -9.55 0.59 3.80
C CYS A 130 -9.42 -0.59 2.83
N ILE A 131 -8.77 -0.36 1.69
CA ILE A 131 -8.63 -1.33 0.60
C ILE A 131 -8.01 -2.64 1.11
N ASN A 132 -8.70 -3.77 0.94
CA ASN A 132 -8.22 -5.10 1.35
C ASN A 132 -7.74 -5.17 2.80
N HIS A 133 -8.33 -4.38 3.69
CA HIS A 133 -8.16 -4.47 5.15
C HIS A 133 -9.40 -5.07 5.80
N PRO A 134 -9.29 -5.64 7.00
CA PRO A 134 -10.47 -6.06 7.74
C PRO A 134 -11.36 -4.88 8.10
N SER A 135 -12.68 -5.04 8.00
CA SER A 135 -13.63 -4.00 8.38
C SER A 135 -13.78 -3.87 9.90
N THR A 136 -13.52 -4.94 10.64
CA THR A 136 -13.50 -4.98 12.10
C THR A 136 -12.25 -5.66 12.64
N ILE A 137 -11.95 -5.46 13.92
CA ILE A 137 -10.81 -6.04 14.61
C ILE A 137 -11.14 -6.23 16.09
N ASP A 138 -10.64 -7.30 16.68
CA ASP A 138 -10.76 -7.57 18.10
C ASP A 138 -9.64 -6.83 18.83
N LEU A 139 -10.02 -5.90 19.70
CA LEU A 139 -9.07 -5.12 20.49
C LEU A 139 -9.14 -5.47 21.98
N SER A 140 -9.89 -6.50 22.36
CA SER A 140 -10.21 -6.83 23.75
C SER A 140 -9.00 -7.22 24.58
N ARG A 141 -7.93 -7.70 23.95
CA ARG A 141 -6.65 -7.98 24.63
C ARG A 141 -5.94 -6.73 25.11
N VAL A 142 -6.12 -5.63 24.40
CA VAL A 142 -5.45 -4.35 24.69
C VAL A 142 -6.36 -3.41 25.47
N PHE A 143 -7.65 -3.34 25.13
CA PHE A 143 -8.58 -2.38 25.73
C PHE A 143 -9.66 -3.01 26.61
N GLY A 144 -9.68 -4.34 26.73
CA GLY A 144 -10.61 -5.08 27.58
C GLY A 144 -11.95 -5.36 26.92
N ALA A 145 -12.82 -6.01 27.70
CA ALA A 145 -14.12 -6.49 27.23
C ALA A 145 -15.01 -5.37 26.66
N GLY A 146 -15.80 -5.69 25.65
CA GLY A 146 -16.63 -4.75 24.90
C GLY A 146 -15.94 -4.12 23.68
N THR A 147 -14.73 -4.55 23.36
CA THR A 147 -13.96 -4.10 22.18
C THR A 147 -13.62 -5.23 21.20
N GLU A 148 -14.33 -6.36 21.31
CA GLU A 148 -14.07 -7.60 20.56
C GLU A 148 -14.36 -7.48 19.06
N ASN A 149 -15.25 -6.56 18.66
CA ASN A 149 -15.62 -6.37 17.25
C ASN A 149 -15.66 -4.89 16.91
N ALA A 150 -14.57 -4.19 17.21
CA ALA A 150 -14.45 -2.77 16.94
C ALA A 150 -14.29 -2.54 15.43
N PRO A 151 -14.88 -1.47 14.85
CA PRO A 151 -14.51 -1.03 13.50
C PRO A 151 -13.00 -0.77 13.42
N LEU A 152 -12.35 -1.17 12.32
CA LEU A 152 -10.91 -0.97 12.16
C LEU A 152 -10.56 0.53 12.32
N PRO A 153 -9.69 0.91 13.28
CA PRO A 153 -9.34 2.31 13.49
C PRO A 153 -8.69 2.94 12.26
N ALA A 154 -8.80 4.26 12.11
CA ALA A 154 -8.04 4.98 11.09
C ALA A 154 -6.53 4.88 11.40
N HIS A 155 -5.69 4.68 10.40
CA HIS A 155 -4.26 4.42 10.61
C HIS A 155 -3.38 4.83 9.41
N SER A 156 -2.06 4.75 9.63
CA SER A 156 -1.01 4.90 8.61
C SER A 156 0.03 3.81 8.75
N HIS A 157 0.79 3.56 7.69
CA HIS A 157 1.72 2.47 7.57
C HIS A 157 3.16 2.92 7.37
N ILE A 158 4.07 2.14 7.94
CA ILE A 158 5.51 2.23 7.76
C ILE A 158 6.05 0.85 7.41
N VAL A 159 6.87 0.79 6.37
CA VAL A 159 7.73 -0.36 6.06
C VAL A 159 9.19 0.08 6.14
N ASP A 160 10.10 -0.86 6.34
CA ASP A 160 11.55 -0.62 6.37
C ASP A 160 12.28 -1.13 5.12
N GLN A 161 11.59 -1.92 4.28
CA GLN A 161 12.07 -2.44 3.01
C GLN A 161 11.04 -2.30 1.87
N ALA A 162 11.53 -2.33 0.63
CA ALA A 162 10.70 -2.30 -0.56
C ALA A 162 10.56 -3.72 -1.13
N GLU A 163 9.44 -4.37 -0.83
CA GLU A 163 9.13 -5.72 -1.28
C GLU A 163 7.66 -5.85 -1.71
N GLY A 164 7.32 -6.96 -2.35
CA GLY A 164 5.95 -7.31 -2.70
C GLY A 164 5.65 -8.75 -2.30
N ASN A 165 4.74 -8.93 -1.35
CA ASN A 165 4.18 -10.22 -0.94
C ASN A 165 3.19 -10.00 0.23
N TRP A 166 2.95 -11.06 1.01
CA TRP A 166 2.45 -10.98 2.38
C TRP A 166 3.38 -10.18 3.29
N TRP A 167 2.77 -9.40 4.16
CA TRP A 167 3.36 -8.64 5.25
C TRP A 167 2.63 -9.00 6.55
N GLU A 168 3.38 -9.25 7.60
CA GLU A 168 2.88 -9.43 8.97
C GLU A 168 2.69 -8.06 9.62
N LEU A 169 1.70 -7.88 10.49
CA LEU A 169 1.36 -6.56 11.04
C LEU A 169 1.70 -6.44 12.52
N ASP A 170 2.48 -5.41 12.83
CA ASP A 170 2.64 -4.89 14.19
C ASP A 170 1.98 -3.53 14.31
N VAL A 171 1.13 -3.35 15.32
CA VAL A 171 0.50 -2.06 15.60
C VAL A 171 1.34 -1.28 16.60
N VAL A 172 1.54 0.00 16.31
CA VAL A 172 2.08 0.99 17.24
C VAL A 172 1.01 2.03 17.53
N GLY A 173 0.51 2.00 18.77
CA GLY A 173 -0.45 2.96 19.29
C GLY A 173 0.21 4.30 19.58
N VAL A 174 -0.26 5.37 18.95
CA VAL A 174 0.18 6.74 19.17
C VAL A 174 -0.88 7.45 20.02
N LYS A 175 -0.51 8.06 21.14
CA LYS A 175 -1.45 8.55 22.16
C LYS A 175 -1.57 10.08 22.21
N ASP A 176 -0.74 10.79 21.45
CA ASP A 176 -0.85 12.23 21.32
C ASP A 176 -0.48 12.73 19.92
N ARG A 177 -0.96 13.94 19.60
CA ARG A 177 -0.76 14.59 18.29
C ARG A 177 0.70 14.98 18.03
N ALA A 178 1.45 15.40 19.04
CA ALA A 178 2.83 15.84 18.85
C ALA A 178 3.74 14.68 18.44
N THR A 179 3.47 13.48 18.95
CA THR A 179 4.15 12.24 18.60
C THR A 179 3.76 11.80 17.20
N TRP A 180 2.47 11.85 16.85
CA TRP A 180 2.00 11.60 15.49
C TRP A 180 2.65 12.52 14.45
N ASP A 181 2.69 13.82 14.72
CA ASP A 181 3.25 14.80 13.79
C ASP A 181 4.77 14.58 13.59
N GLN A 182 5.49 14.10 14.60
CA GLN A 182 6.90 13.68 14.46
C GLN A 182 7.04 12.45 13.56
N ILE A 183 6.16 11.46 13.69
CA ILE A 183 6.14 10.28 12.82
C ILE A 183 5.85 10.70 11.36
N VAL A 184 4.86 11.58 11.15
CA VAL A 184 4.50 12.11 9.83
C VAL A 184 5.65 12.90 9.20
N ALA A 185 6.41 13.65 10.00
CA ALA A 185 7.58 14.38 9.53
C ALA A 185 8.75 13.44 9.18
N GLY A 186 8.94 12.39 9.99
CA GLY A 186 10.07 11.46 9.83
C GLY A 186 9.84 10.31 8.85
N LYS A 187 8.59 9.89 8.62
CA LYS A 187 8.16 8.85 7.66
C LYS A 187 9.05 7.61 7.64
N SER A 188 9.50 7.15 8.80
CA SER A 188 10.46 6.05 8.87
C SER A 188 10.30 5.26 10.16
N LEU A 189 10.63 3.97 10.10
CA LEU A 189 10.69 3.12 11.28
C LEU A 189 11.75 3.64 12.26
N ALA A 190 12.88 4.17 11.77
CA ALA A 190 13.91 4.77 12.61
C ALA A 190 13.37 5.92 13.48
N THR A 191 12.46 6.75 12.94
CA THR A 191 11.77 7.79 13.72
C THR A 191 10.90 7.19 14.81
N VAL A 192 10.10 6.17 14.48
CA VAL A 192 9.25 5.46 15.47
C VAL A 192 10.10 4.87 16.59
N ARG A 193 11.20 4.20 16.26
CA ARG A 193 12.13 3.62 17.24
C ARG A 193 12.76 4.68 18.13
N ALA A 194 13.15 5.83 17.58
CA ALA A 194 13.68 6.94 18.38
C ALA A 194 12.63 7.50 19.35
N LEU A 195 11.36 7.58 18.93
CA LEU A 195 10.26 8.03 19.78
C LEU A 195 9.95 7.03 20.90
N GLN A 196 9.90 5.73 20.60
CA GLN A 196 9.72 4.68 21.60
C GLN A 196 10.87 4.65 22.61
N ALA A 197 12.13 4.79 22.15
CA ALA A 197 13.29 4.84 23.03
C ALA A 197 13.27 6.07 23.97
N ALA A 198 12.71 7.20 23.50
CA ALA A 198 12.53 8.40 24.31
C ALA A 198 11.31 8.34 25.26
N ASP A 199 10.44 7.34 25.11
CA ASP A 199 9.23 7.14 25.90
C ASP A 199 9.13 5.68 26.41
N PRO A 200 10.08 5.23 27.25
CA PRO A 200 10.16 3.83 27.67
C PRO A 200 8.96 3.34 28.51
N SER A 201 8.15 4.25 29.07
CA SER A 201 6.90 3.90 29.75
C SER A 201 5.72 3.69 28.78
N GLY A 202 5.90 4.06 27.52
CA GLY A 202 4.88 4.06 26.49
C GLY A 202 3.71 5.01 26.77
N ALA A 203 3.98 6.14 27.42
CA ALA A 203 2.95 7.12 27.78
C ALA A 203 2.36 7.84 26.55
N LYS A 204 3.14 8.00 25.50
CA LYS A 204 2.86 8.72 24.25
C LYS A 204 2.84 7.81 23.03
N ILE A 205 3.64 6.75 23.04
CA ILE A 205 3.72 5.76 21.97
C ILE A 205 3.91 4.36 22.55
N THR A 206 3.17 3.36 22.08
CA THR A 206 3.35 1.99 22.58
C THR A 206 4.63 1.37 22.01
N GLY A 207 5.06 0.25 22.60
CA GLY A 207 5.86 -0.73 21.86
C GLY A 207 5.06 -1.32 20.70
N ASP A 208 5.66 -2.28 20.01
CA ASP A 208 5.00 -3.00 18.93
C ASP A 208 4.05 -4.03 19.56
N ILE A 209 2.80 -4.02 19.09
CA ILE A 209 1.75 -4.92 19.56
C ILE A 209 1.44 -5.88 18.41
N PRO A 210 1.64 -7.19 18.60
CA PRO A 210 1.44 -8.16 17.54
C PRO A 210 -0.03 -8.24 17.15
N THR A 211 -0.27 -8.72 15.93
CA THR A 211 -1.60 -9.03 15.41
C THR A 211 -1.56 -10.39 14.75
N ASN A 212 -2.72 -10.98 14.49
CA ASN A 212 -2.81 -12.16 13.64
C ASN A 212 -3.03 -11.80 12.16
N VAL A 213 -2.83 -10.53 11.79
CA VAL A 213 -3.25 -9.98 10.50
C VAL A 213 -2.08 -9.97 9.53
N TYR A 214 -2.36 -10.37 8.29
CA TYR A 214 -1.44 -10.28 7.17
C TYR A 214 -2.09 -9.50 6.01
N LEU A 215 -1.33 -8.59 5.42
CA LEU A 215 -1.73 -7.84 4.23
C LEU A 215 -0.88 -8.25 3.03
N PHE A 216 -1.44 -8.17 1.82
CA PHE A 216 -0.74 -8.51 0.59
C PHE A 216 -0.67 -7.31 -0.35
N PHE A 217 0.52 -6.75 -0.49
CA PHE A 217 0.75 -5.59 -1.36
C PHE A 217 2.20 -5.52 -1.86
N ASP A 218 2.38 -4.79 -2.96
CA ASP A 218 3.68 -4.36 -3.45
C ASP A 218 4.02 -2.96 -2.94
N VAL A 219 5.24 -2.77 -2.45
CA VAL A 219 5.81 -1.45 -2.24
C VAL A 219 6.34 -0.92 -3.58
N ARG A 220 5.75 0.18 -4.05
CA ARG A 220 6.11 0.85 -5.30
C ARG A 220 6.67 2.24 -5.02
N PRO A 221 7.57 2.75 -5.88
CA PRO A 221 7.95 4.16 -5.82
C PRO A 221 6.70 5.05 -5.79
N GLY A 222 6.68 6.05 -4.90
CA GLY A 222 5.61 7.03 -4.90
C GLY A 222 5.55 7.71 -6.27
N SER A 223 4.35 8.00 -6.76
CA SER A 223 4.20 8.85 -7.94
C SER A 223 4.83 10.21 -7.62
N SER A 224 5.99 10.50 -8.18
CA SER A 224 6.47 11.88 -8.27
C SER A 224 5.43 12.62 -9.11
N ASN A 225 4.65 13.51 -8.51
CA ASN A 225 4.11 14.61 -9.30
C ASN A 225 5.33 15.44 -9.72
N PRO A 226 5.63 15.59 -11.02
CA PRO A 226 6.46 16.71 -11.46
C PRO A 226 5.78 18.05 -11.13
#